data_AF-A0A967JVZ0-F1
#
_entry.id   AF-A0A967JVZ0-F1
#
_cell.length_a   1.000
_cell.length_b   1.000
_cell.length_c   1.000
_cell.angle_alpha   90.00
_cell.angle_beta   90.00
_cell.angle_gamma   90.00
#
_symmetry.space_group_name_H-M   'P 1'
#
loop_
_entity.id
_entity.type
_entity.pdbx_description
1 polymer ?
#
loop_
_entity_poly.entity_id
_entity_poly.type
_entity_poly.pdbx_seq_one_letter_code
_entity_poly.pdbx_strand_id
1 'polypeptide(L)'
;MSMVDDLHRAREAYERREWVAAYRALSDLDDTHLQADDFAALAITAFLLGHRNDCVQALQRAYQAHLDESDTLGAVRAAYWLALTLWQGGELAIGNGWLARGERLLEGVEDDVVERGYLLERATFGHIAKGEFAEALAAAPRVTEYGRRFG
;
A
#
# COMPACT_ATOMS: atom_id res chain seq x y z
N MET A 1 -0.62 23.76 -21.54
CA MET A 1 -0.71 23.58 -20.07
C MET A 1 0.57 22.89 -19.67
N SER A 2 1.21 23.31 -18.59
CA SER A 2 2.48 22.73 -18.18
C SER A 2 2.23 21.35 -17.56
N MET A 3 3.18 20.43 -17.69
CA MET A 3 3.18 19.13 -17.01
C MET A 3 2.99 19.28 -15.48
N VAL A 4 3.54 20.34 -14.89
CA VAL A 4 3.35 20.66 -13.47
C VAL A 4 1.90 21.04 -13.16
N ASP A 5 1.22 21.74 -14.07
CA ASP A 5 -0.19 22.09 -13.92
C ASP A 5 -1.06 20.82 -14.00
N ASP A 6 -0.70 19.89 -14.89
CA ASP A 6 -1.42 18.63 -15.07
C ASP A 6 -1.31 17.74 -13.82
N LEU A 7 -0.11 17.61 -13.23
CA LEU A 7 0.09 16.89 -11.97
C LEU A 7 -0.64 17.55 -10.80
N HIS A 8 -0.61 18.88 -10.69
CA HIS A 8 -1.34 19.59 -9.65
C HIS A 8 -2.84 19.32 -9.71
N ARG A 9 -3.42 19.38 -10.92
CA ARG A 9 -4.84 19.07 -11.14
C ARG A 9 -5.18 17.62 -10.84
N ALA A 10 -4.28 16.68 -11.15
CA ALA A 10 -4.47 15.27 -10.83
C ALA A 10 -4.55 15.06 -9.30
N ARG A 11 -3.66 15.70 -8.54
CA ARG A 11 -3.65 15.69 -7.08
C ARG A 11 -4.92 16.33 -6.49
N GLU A 12 -5.34 17.48 -7.01
CA GLU A 12 -6.60 18.12 -6.58
C GLU A 12 -7.82 17.24 -6.82
N ALA A 13 -7.89 16.56 -7.98
CA ALA A 13 -8.97 15.63 -8.27
C ALA A 13 -8.98 14.45 -7.29
N TYR A 14 -7.80 13.95 -6.91
CA TYR A 14 -7.66 12.90 -5.89
C TYR A 14 -8.16 13.35 -4.52
N GLU A 15 -7.72 14.53 -4.06
CA GLU A 15 -8.16 15.12 -2.79
C GLU A 15 -9.69 15.36 -2.74
N ARG A 16 -10.27 15.77 -3.87
CA ARG A 16 -11.72 15.94 -4.03
C ARG A 16 -12.50 14.64 -4.23
N ARG A 17 -11.81 13.49 -4.21
CA ARG A 17 -12.40 12.15 -4.40
C ARG A 17 -13.04 11.94 -5.77
N GLU A 18 -12.58 12.68 -6.78
CA GLU A 18 -13.03 12.57 -8.16
C GLU A 18 -12.29 11.40 -8.84
N TRP A 19 -12.51 10.18 -8.36
CA TRP A 19 -11.67 9.00 -8.62
C TRP A 19 -11.41 8.74 -10.10
N VAL A 20 -12.43 8.86 -10.96
CA VAL A 20 -12.28 8.65 -12.40
C VAL A 20 -11.39 9.72 -13.04
N ALA A 21 -11.53 10.98 -12.61
CA ALA A 21 -10.73 12.09 -13.13
C ALA A 21 -9.28 11.99 -12.65
N ALA A 22 -9.09 11.70 -11.36
CA ALA A 22 -7.77 11.49 -10.76
C ALA A 22 -7.04 10.30 -11.40
N TYR A 23 -7.73 9.16 -11.55
CA TYR A 23 -7.14 7.97 -12.19
C TYR A 23 -6.64 8.29 -13.59
N ARG A 24 -7.49 8.87 -14.45
CA ARG A 24 -7.11 9.22 -15.82
C ARG A 24 -5.94 10.20 -15.85
N ALA A 25 -6.00 11.26 -15.04
CA ALA A 25 -4.96 12.27 -15.03
C ALA A 25 -3.61 11.70 -14.55
N LEU A 26 -3.60 10.85 -13.52
CA LEU A 26 -2.39 10.21 -13.03
C LEU A 26 -1.86 9.12 -13.99
N SER A 27 -2.74 8.33 -14.60
CA SER A 27 -2.35 7.25 -15.51
C SER A 27 -1.79 7.74 -16.85
N ASP A 28 -2.17 8.96 -17.27
CA ASP A 28 -1.74 9.55 -18.54
C ASP A 28 -0.39 10.28 -18.42
N LEU A 29 0.11 10.52 -17.20
CA LEU A 29 1.41 11.14 -16.95
C LEU A 29 2.55 10.12 -17.11
N ASP A 30 3.72 10.59 -17.55
CA ASP A 30 4.92 9.78 -17.60
C ASP A 30 5.40 9.45 -16.18
N ASP A 31 5.80 8.19 -15.95
CA ASP A 31 6.28 7.68 -14.66
C ASP A 31 7.41 8.55 -14.06
N THR A 32 8.24 9.19 -14.91
CA THR A 32 9.34 10.08 -14.47
C THR A 32 8.89 11.37 -13.78
N HIS A 33 7.60 11.68 -13.83
CA HIS A 33 7.01 12.86 -13.20
C HIS A 33 6.21 12.55 -11.95
N LEU A 34 5.99 11.27 -11.65
CA LEU A 34 5.23 10.82 -10.50
C LEU A 34 6.16 10.54 -9.33
N GLN A 35 5.75 11.00 -8.15
CA GLN A 35 6.42 10.69 -6.89
C GLN A 35 5.75 9.49 -6.22
N ALA A 36 6.33 9.00 -5.13
CA ALA A 36 5.81 7.83 -4.42
C ALA A 36 4.33 7.99 -4.01
N ASP A 37 3.95 9.18 -3.51
CA ASP A 37 2.57 9.50 -3.13
C ASP A 37 1.62 9.56 -4.33
N ASP A 38 2.09 9.97 -5.50
CA ASP A 38 1.28 9.97 -6.73
C ASP A 38 1.00 8.55 -7.22
N PHE A 39 2.00 7.66 -7.13
CA PHE A 39 1.80 6.24 -7.40
C PHE A 39 0.85 5.60 -6.39
N ALA A 40 0.91 6.00 -5.11
CA ALA A 40 -0.06 5.55 -4.10
C ALA A 40 -1.48 6.03 -4.42
N ALA A 41 -1.65 7.29 -4.83
CA ALA A 41 -2.94 7.84 -5.27
C ALA A 41 -3.48 7.12 -6.52
N LEU A 42 -2.62 6.85 -7.50
CA LEU A 42 -2.96 6.07 -8.70
C LEU A 42 -3.40 4.66 -8.31
N ALA A 43 -2.68 4.00 -7.40
CA ALA A 43 -3.05 2.68 -6.91
C ALA A 43 -4.43 2.66 -6.22
N ILE A 44 -4.70 3.65 -5.37
CA ILE A 44 -5.99 3.76 -4.65
C ILE A 44 -7.12 3.98 -5.64
N THR A 45 -6.97 4.91 -6.59
CA THR A 45 -8.02 5.16 -7.59
C THR A 45 -8.23 3.95 -8.50
N ALA A 46 -7.16 3.27 -8.93
CA ALA A 46 -7.23 2.03 -9.69
C ALA A 46 -7.97 0.93 -8.91
N PHE A 47 -7.67 0.77 -7.62
CA PHE A 47 -8.34 -0.19 -6.74
C PHE A 47 -9.86 0.09 -6.67
N LEU A 48 -10.24 1.34 -6.39
CA LEU A 48 -11.64 1.75 -6.24
C LEU A 48 -12.45 1.59 -7.54
N LEU A 49 -11.80 1.71 -8.69
CA LEU A 49 -12.41 1.55 -10.01
C LEU A 49 -12.36 0.10 -10.54
N GLY A 50 -11.75 -0.83 -9.80
CA GLY A 50 -11.62 -2.23 -10.20
C GLY A 50 -10.51 -2.51 -11.22
N HIS A 51 -9.62 -1.54 -11.47
CA HIS A 51 -8.44 -1.68 -12.31
C HIS A 51 -7.31 -2.40 -11.56
N ARG A 52 -7.50 -3.70 -11.29
CA ARG A 52 -6.63 -4.48 -10.40
C ARG A 52 -5.16 -4.51 -10.84
N ASN A 53 -4.89 -4.73 -12.13
CA ASN A 53 -3.53 -4.79 -12.64
C ASN A 53 -2.81 -3.45 -12.47
N ASP A 54 -3.50 -2.36 -12.77
CA ASP A 54 -2.95 -1.01 -12.67
C ASP A 54 -2.69 -0.65 -11.20
N CYS A 55 -3.57 -1.08 -10.29
CA CYS A 55 -3.32 -0.97 -8.84
C CYS A 55 -2.04 -1.70 -8.41
N VAL A 56 -1.85 -2.96 -8.82
CA VAL A 56 -0.64 -3.73 -8.46
C VAL A 56 0.61 -3.06 -9.02
N GLN A 57 0.59 -2.63 -10.29
CA GLN A 57 1.75 -1.98 -10.90
C GLN A 57 2.06 -0.62 -10.25
N ALA A 58 1.03 0.17 -9.93
CA ALA A 58 1.20 1.45 -9.26
C ALA A 58 1.78 1.27 -7.84
N LEU A 59 1.32 0.28 -7.07
CA LEU A 59 1.89 -0.01 -5.75
C LEU A 59 3.34 -0.53 -5.83
N GLN A 60 3.71 -1.28 -6.89
CA GLN A 60 5.10 -1.68 -7.11
C GLN A 60 6.00 -0.47 -7.37
N ARG A 61 5.52 0.49 -8.16
CA ARG A 61 6.22 1.76 -8.41
C ARG A 61 6.31 2.61 -7.14
N ALA A 62 5.23 2.71 -6.37
CA ALA A 62 5.22 3.41 -5.08
C ALA A 62 6.26 2.79 -4.12
N TYR A 63 6.31 1.45 -4.03
CA TYR A 63 7.31 0.74 -3.23
C TYR A 63 8.73 1.11 -3.64
N GLN A 64 9.04 1.10 -4.94
CA GLN A 64 10.38 1.43 -5.43
C GLN A 64 10.71 2.91 -5.21
N ALA A 65 9.77 3.82 -5.50
CA ALA A 65 9.97 5.26 -5.31
C ALA A 65 10.24 5.60 -3.84
N HIS A 66 9.51 5.00 -2.90
CA HIS A 66 9.79 5.17 -1.47
C HIS A 66 11.18 4.67 -1.07
N LEU A 67 11.66 3.55 -1.64
CA LEU A 67 13.02 3.09 -1.38
C LEU A 67 14.08 4.04 -1.94
N ASP A 68 13.86 4.55 -3.15
CA ASP A 68 14.77 5.49 -3.81
C ASP A 68 14.86 6.81 -3.02
N GLU A 69 13.75 7.22 -2.39
CA GLU A 69 13.66 8.38 -1.48
C GLU A 69 14.11 8.07 -0.04
N SER A 70 14.55 6.84 0.25
CA SER A 70 14.90 6.35 1.59
C SER A 70 13.75 6.40 2.62
N ASP A 71 12.50 6.51 2.16
CA ASP A 71 11.30 6.36 3.00
C ASP A 71 10.96 4.88 3.21
N THR A 72 11.65 4.27 4.18
CA THR A 72 11.44 2.86 4.53
C THR A 72 9.99 2.58 4.95
N LEU A 73 9.35 3.50 5.66
CA LEU A 73 7.99 3.31 6.16
C LEU A 73 6.94 3.38 5.03
N GLY A 74 7.11 4.32 4.09
CA GLY A 74 6.35 4.35 2.84
C GLY A 74 6.44 3.05 2.05
N ALA A 75 7.65 2.51 1.87
CA ALA A 75 7.84 1.24 1.18
C ALA A 75 7.12 0.09 1.90
N VAL A 76 7.14 0.04 3.23
CA VAL A 76 6.40 -0.98 4.00
C VAL A 76 4.89 -0.84 3.80
N ARG A 77 4.34 0.38 3.80
CA ARG A 77 2.91 0.62 3.51
C ARG A 77 2.54 0.16 2.10
N ALA A 78 3.37 0.43 1.09
CA ALA A 78 3.15 -0.06 -0.27
C ALA A 78 3.17 -1.61 -0.34
N ALA A 79 4.11 -2.26 0.36
CA ALA A 79 4.18 -3.72 0.45
C ALA A 79 2.95 -4.34 1.13
N TYR A 80 2.43 -3.70 2.19
CA TYR A 80 1.18 -4.08 2.84
C TYR A 80 0.00 -4.06 1.85
N TRP A 81 -0.19 -2.95 1.12
CA TRP A 81 -1.28 -2.82 0.16
C TRP A 81 -1.14 -3.80 -1.02
N LEU A 82 0.09 -4.08 -1.47
CA LEU A 82 0.35 -5.12 -2.47
C LEU A 82 -0.11 -6.49 -1.98
N ALA A 83 0.28 -6.87 -0.76
CA ALA A 83 -0.10 -8.13 -0.17
C ALA A 83 -1.64 -8.26 -0.07
N LEU A 84 -2.31 -7.18 0.36
CA LEU A 84 -3.76 -7.13 0.45
C LEU A 84 -4.43 -7.30 -0.93
N THR A 85 -4.05 -6.52 -1.93
CA THR A 85 -4.63 -6.57 -3.29
C THR A 85 -4.40 -7.92 -3.97
N LEU A 86 -3.22 -8.52 -3.77
CA LEU A 86 -2.89 -9.83 -4.34
C LEU A 86 -3.72 -10.94 -3.69
N TRP A 87 -3.87 -10.91 -2.36
CA TRP A 87 -4.69 -11.89 -1.65
C TRP A 87 -6.16 -11.84 -2.08
N GLN A 88 -6.72 -10.63 -2.25
CA GLN A 88 -8.11 -10.47 -2.68
C GLN A 88 -8.37 -11.04 -4.09
N GLY A 89 -7.36 -11.11 -4.94
CA GLY A 89 -7.47 -11.80 -6.23
C GLY A 89 -6.92 -13.23 -6.26
N GLY A 90 -6.73 -13.86 -5.10
CA GLY A 90 -6.35 -15.27 -5.00
C GLY A 90 -4.86 -15.57 -5.12
N GLU A 91 -4.00 -14.55 -5.22
CA GLU A 91 -2.56 -14.69 -5.40
C GLU A 91 -1.81 -14.70 -4.04
N LEU A 92 -2.25 -15.58 -3.13
CA LEU A 92 -1.78 -15.64 -1.74
C LEU A 92 -0.25 -15.76 -1.63
N ALA A 93 0.36 -16.63 -2.43
CA ALA A 93 1.81 -16.86 -2.40
C ALA A 93 2.60 -15.60 -2.77
N ILE A 94 2.14 -14.86 -3.79
CA ILE A 94 2.80 -13.62 -4.23
C ILE A 94 2.62 -12.54 -3.17
N GLY A 95 1.40 -12.41 -2.62
CA GLY A 95 1.14 -11.46 -1.55
C GLY A 95 1.97 -11.73 -0.29
N ASN A 96 2.16 -13.00 0.09
CA ASN A 96 3.06 -13.38 1.20
C ASN A 96 4.51 -12.94 0.95
N GLY A 97 4.97 -13.04 -0.30
CA GLY A 97 6.29 -12.55 -0.66
C GLY A 97 6.45 -11.03 -0.50
N TRP A 98 5.39 -10.25 -0.70
CA TRP A 98 5.40 -8.81 -0.41
C TRP A 98 5.34 -8.50 1.08
N LEU A 99 4.52 -9.24 1.84
CA LEU A 99 4.48 -9.11 3.29
C LEU A 99 5.88 -9.34 3.91
N ALA A 100 6.57 -10.42 3.51
CA ALA A 100 7.93 -10.73 3.95
C ALA A 100 8.99 -9.71 3.48
N ARG A 101 8.73 -8.92 2.44
CA ARG A 101 9.60 -7.77 2.07
C ARG A 101 9.39 -6.62 3.06
N GLY A 102 8.15 -6.29 3.39
CA GLY A 102 7.83 -5.28 4.40
C GLY A 102 8.41 -5.65 5.77
N GLU A 103 8.31 -6.91 6.19
CA GLU A 103 8.84 -7.37 7.48
C GLU A 103 10.36 -7.17 7.56
N ARG A 104 11.09 -7.54 6.49
CA ARG A 104 12.55 -7.35 6.42
C ARG A 104 12.97 -5.88 6.45
N LEU A 105 12.20 -4.98 5.85
CA LEU A 105 12.47 -3.54 5.95
C LEU A 105 12.36 -3.04 7.40
N LEU A 106 11.40 -3.56 8.17
CA LEU A 106 11.21 -3.18 9.57
C LEU A 106 12.20 -3.83 10.55
N GLU A 107 13.01 -4.80 10.12
CA GLU A 107 14.11 -5.33 10.95
C GLU A 107 15.15 -4.25 11.27
N GLY A 108 15.34 -3.28 10.36
CA GLY A 108 16.26 -2.16 10.53
C GLY A 108 15.67 -0.93 11.23
N VAL A 109 14.37 -0.93 11.55
CA VAL A 109 13.69 0.20 12.19
C VAL A 109 13.60 -0.06 13.69
N GLU A 110 14.35 0.68 14.51
CA GLU A 110 14.35 0.47 15.97
C GLU A 110 13.05 0.95 16.62
N ASP A 111 12.44 2.01 16.07
CA ASP A 111 11.23 2.59 16.61
C ASP A 111 10.02 1.66 16.48
N ASP A 112 9.11 1.79 17.44
CA ASP A 112 7.80 1.19 17.36
C ASP A 112 6.88 2.06 16.50
N VAL A 113 6.68 1.63 15.25
CA VAL A 113 6.00 2.38 14.19
C VAL A 113 4.68 1.73 13.79
N VAL A 114 3.75 2.51 13.23
CA VAL A 114 2.42 2.03 12.84
C VAL A 114 2.47 0.90 11.81
N GLU A 115 3.49 0.90 10.95
CA GLU A 115 3.75 -0.11 9.92
C GLU A 115 3.88 -1.52 10.49
N ARG A 116 4.37 -1.66 11.73
CA ARG A 116 4.38 -2.97 12.43
C ARG A 116 2.96 -3.49 12.63
N GLY A 117 2.02 -2.61 12.96
CA GLY A 117 0.60 -2.93 13.08
C GLY A 117 -0.04 -3.33 11.76
N TYR A 118 0.31 -2.66 10.66
CA TYR A 118 -0.13 -3.04 9.31
C TYR A 118 0.30 -4.47 8.95
N LEU A 119 1.59 -4.80 9.10
CA LEU A 119 2.05 -6.16 8.77
C LEU A 119 1.48 -7.22 9.72
N LEU A 120 1.33 -6.89 11.01
CA LEU A 120 0.70 -7.77 12.00
C LEU A 120 -0.77 -8.07 11.65
N GLU A 121 -1.51 -7.07 11.17
CA GLU A 121 -2.89 -7.26 10.69
C GLU A 121 -2.92 -8.27 9.53
N ARG A 122 -2.05 -8.13 8.54
CA ARG A 122 -1.96 -9.11 7.43
C ARG A 122 -1.58 -10.50 7.92
N ALA A 123 -0.60 -10.61 8.81
CA ALA A 123 -0.19 -11.89 9.38
C ALA A 123 -1.36 -12.56 10.12
N THR A 124 -2.14 -11.77 10.87
CA THR A 124 -3.36 -12.24 11.56
C THR A 124 -4.40 -12.79 10.58
N PHE A 125 -4.65 -12.09 9.46
CA PHE A 125 -5.52 -12.60 8.40
C PHE A 125 -4.94 -13.83 7.70
N GLY A 126 -3.61 -13.96 7.64
CA GLY A 126 -2.93 -15.14 7.13
C GLY A 126 -3.24 -16.40 7.94
N HIS A 127 -3.28 -16.27 9.27
CA HIS A 127 -3.72 -17.33 10.17
C HIS A 127 -5.19 -17.72 9.91
N ILE A 128 -6.08 -16.73 9.77
CA ILE A 128 -7.50 -16.97 9.43
C ILE A 128 -7.64 -17.75 8.11
N ALA A 129 -6.90 -17.35 7.07
CA ALA A 129 -6.95 -18.00 5.76
C ALA A 129 -6.49 -19.47 5.79
N LYS A 130 -5.62 -19.84 6.74
CA LYS A 130 -5.15 -21.21 6.95
C LYS A 130 -6.02 -22.03 7.92
N GLY A 131 -6.99 -21.39 8.59
CA GLY A 131 -7.78 -22.02 9.65
C GLY A 131 -7.10 -22.06 11.02
N GLU A 132 -5.99 -21.34 11.19
CA GLU A 132 -5.20 -21.18 12.42
C GLU A 132 -5.87 -20.14 13.34
N PHE A 133 -7.12 -20.41 13.74
CA PHE A 133 -7.94 -19.41 14.44
C PHE A 133 -7.42 -19.06 15.84
N ALA A 134 -6.74 -19.99 16.52
CA ALA A 134 -6.18 -19.74 17.83
C ALA A 134 -5.03 -18.72 17.77
N GLU A 135 -4.18 -18.85 16.76
CA GLU A 135 -3.07 -17.96 16.44
C GLU A 135 -3.60 -16.57 16.05
N ALA A 136 -4.63 -16.51 15.21
CA ALA A 136 -5.30 -15.26 14.85
C ALA A 136 -5.88 -14.56 16.09
N LEU A 137 -6.57 -15.29 16.97
CA LEU A 137 -7.16 -14.76 18.19
C LEU A 137 -6.09 -14.25 19.16
N ALA A 138 -4.95 -14.94 19.27
CA ALA A 138 -3.84 -14.52 20.11
C ALA A 138 -3.17 -13.21 19.61
N ALA A 139 -3.13 -12.98 18.30
CA ALA A 139 -2.54 -11.78 17.70
C ALA A 139 -3.48 -10.55 17.70
N ALA A 140 -4.79 -10.77 17.66
CA ALA A 140 -5.79 -9.69 17.52
C ALA A 140 -5.71 -8.55 18.55
N PRO A 141 -5.42 -8.78 19.85
CA PRO A 141 -5.26 -7.70 20.83
C PRO A 141 -4.13 -6.74 20.47
N ARG A 142 -3.01 -7.26 19.94
CA ARG A 142 -1.86 -6.45 19.53
C ARG A 142 -2.19 -5.61 18.30
N VAL A 143 -2.92 -6.16 17.33
CA VAL A 143 -3.42 -5.37 16.18
C VAL A 143 -4.28 -4.19 16.66
N THR A 144 -5.17 -4.46 17.62
CA THR A 144 -6.04 -3.42 18.21
C THR A 144 -5.23 -2.38 18.98
N GLU A 145 -4.19 -2.78 19.69
CA GLU A 145 -3.29 -1.89 20.41
C GLU A 145 -2.59 -0.90 19.47
N TYR A 146 -2.04 -1.39 18.35
CA TYR A 146 -1.47 -0.53 17.30
C TYR A 146 -2.52 0.46 16.78
N GLY A 147 -3.74 -0.01 16.47
CA GLY A 147 -4.82 0.86 16.02
C GLY A 147 -5.19 1.97 17.02
N ARG A 148 -5.16 1.69 18.34
CA ARG A 148 -5.45 2.70 19.37
C ARG A 148 -4.32 3.71 19.58
N ARG A 149 -3.07 3.27 19.41
CA ARG A 149 -1.90 4.11 19.69
C ARG A 149 -1.61 5.08 18.54
N PHE A 150 -1.92 4.71 17.31
CA PHE A 150 -1.59 5.47 16.11
C PHE A 150 -2.79 6.02 15.32
N GLY A 151 -4.02 5.72 15.74
CA GLY A 151 -5.27 6.15 15.08
C GLY A 151 -5.96 7.34 15.73
#